data_AF-A0A2V9MSD9-F1
#
_entry.id   AF-A0A2V9MSD9-F1
#
_cell.length_a   1.000
_cell.length_b   1.000
_cell.length_c   1.000
_cell.angle_alpha   90.00
_cell.angle_beta   90.00
_cell.angle_gamma   90.00
#
_symmetry.space_group_name_H-M   'P 1'
#
loop_
_entity.id
_entity.type
_entity.pdbx_description
1 polymer ?
#
loop_
_entity_poly.entity_id
_entity_poly.type
_entity_poly.pdbx_seq_one_letter_code
_entity_poly.pdbx_strand_id
1 'polypeptide(L)'
;MIDAILGTGFRPPVSGVYAEAIAKINAASAPVISVDIPSGADADLVGNQTGAVSRSNAIVTFTAPRPAHVFGNLSMGPTIIVPIGSPDEAIQSSLNLNLTTPADVAVLLKPRPRDSNKGMYGHVLVVGGSVGKAGAAAMAGF
;
A
#
# COMPACT_ATOMS: atom_id res chain seq x y z
N MET A 1 -10.63 -18.70 4.02
CA MET A 1 -9.92 -18.86 5.30
C MET A 1 -9.59 -17.48 5.83
N ILE A 2 -9.66 -17.27 7.14
CA ILE A 2 -9.33 -16.00 7.79
C ILE A 2 -8.06 -16.21 8.60
N ASP A 3 -7.03 -15.41 8.33
CA ASP A 3 -5.83 -15.34 9.15
C ASP A 3 -5.97 -14.18 10.15
N ALA A 4 -6.04 -14.53 11.43
CA ALA A 4 -6.11 -13.59 12.54
C ALA A 4 -5.25 -14.09 13.72
N ILE A 5 -4.13 -14.77 13.41
CA ILE A 5 -3.28 -15.42 14.42
C ILE A 5 -2.35 -14.40 15.09
N LEU A 6 -1.69 -13.56 14.29
CA LEU A 6 -0.75 -12.54 14.73
C LEU A 6 -1.07 -11.22 14.02
N GLY A 7 -1.12 -10.12 14.78
CA GLY A 7 -1.33 -8.77 14.26
C GLY A 7 -0.08 -7.90 14.38
N THR A 8 -0.27 -6.59 14.33
CA THR A 8 0.83 -5.59 14.39
C THR A 8 1.65 -5.57 15.68
N GLY A 9 1.17 -6.20 16.77
CA GLY A 9 1.93 -6.36 18.01
C GLY A 9 3.01 -7.45 17.98
N PHE A 10 3.04 -8.29 16.94
CA PHE A 10 4.04 -9.34 16.79
C PHE A 10 5.40 -8.79 16.30
N ARG A 11 6.49 -9.39 16.76
CA ARG A 11 7.85 -9.16 16.25
C ARG A 11 8.48 -10.49 15.84
N PRO A 12 8.98 -10.63 14.60
CA PRO A 12 9.66 -11.84 14.16
C PRO A 12 10.86 -12.22 15.04
N PRO A 13 11.30 -13.50 15.02
CA PRO A 13 10.84 -14.59 14.16
C PRO A 13 9.64 -15.37 14.73
N VAL A 14 8.85 -15.97 13.83
CA VAL A 14 7.77 -16.90 14.21
C VAL A 14 8.36 -18.24 14.64
N SER A 15 7.81 -18.85 15.70
CA SER A 15 8.22 -20.18 16.17
C SER A 15 7.05 -21.00 16.71
N GLY A 16 7.31 -22.30 16.92
CA GLY A 16 6.37 -23.24 17.53
C GLY A 16 5.05 -23.36 16.76
N VAL A 17 3.94 -23.42 17.50
CA VAL A 17 2.59 -23.64 16.96
C VAL A 17 2.18 -22.60 15.91
N TYR A 18 2.68 -21.36 16.01
CA TYR A 18 2.40 -20.31 15.03
C TYR A 18 3.06 -20.61 13.68
N ALA A 19 4.30 -21.11 13.67
CA ALA A 19 5.00 -21.48 12.45
C ALA A 19 4.29 -22.65 11.74
N GLU A 20 3.82 -23.64 12.51
CA GLU A 20 3.05 -24.76 11.98
C GLU A 20 1.70 -24.31 11.39
N ALA A 21 1.01 -23.39 12.06
CA ALA A 21 -0.25 -22.84 11.58
C ALA A 21 -0.06 -22.03 10.28
N ILE A 22 0.96 -21.18 10.21
CA ILE A 22 1.33 -20.43 9.00
C ILE A 22 1.66 -21.39 7.85
N ALA A 23 2.43 -22.47 8.11
CA ALA A 23 2.73 -23.47 7.09
C ALA A 23 1.47 -24.12 6.53
N LYS A 24 0.50 -24.47 7.38
CA LYS A 24 -0.81 -25.00 6.96
C LYS A 24 -1.63 -23.98 6.16
N ILE A 25 -1.62 -22.71 6.57
CA ILE A 25 -2.27 -21.62 5.83
C ILE A 25 -1.69 -21.50 4.42
N ASN A 26 -0.36 -21.53 4.32
CA ASN A 26 0.36 -21.38 3.06
C ASN A 26 0.10 -22.56 2.11
N ALA A 27 -0.03 -23.76 2.64
CA ALA A 27 -0.32 -24.98 1.87
C ALA A 27 -1.80 -25.13 1.47
N ALA A 28 -2.73 -24.39 2.09
CA ALA A 28 -4.15 -24.48 1.76
C ALA A 28 -4.43 -23.97 0.33
N SER A 29 -5.45 -24.50 -0.34
CA SER A 29 -5.90 -24.01 -1.66
C SER A 29 -6.95 -22.90 -1.58
N ALA A 30 -7.61 -22.74 -0.43
CA ALA A 30 -8.66 -21.75 -0.24
C ALA A 30 -8.11 -20.31 -0.22
N PRO A 31 -8.86 -19.29 -0.69
CA PRO A 31 -8.47 -17.91 -0.51
C PRO A 31 -8.26 -17.54 0.98
N VAL A 32 -7.25 -16.72 1.25
CA VAL A 32 -6.86 -16.27 2.60
C VAL A 32 -7.07 -14.76 2.71
N ILE A 33 -7.82 -14.35 3.71
CA ILE A 33 -7.97 -12.94 4.08
C ILE A 33 -7.27 -12.75 5.42
N SER A 34 -6.30 -11.84 5.47
CA SER A 34 -5.59 -11.51 6.70
C SER A 34 -6.21 -10.31 7.40
N VAL A 35 -6.34 -10.43 8.70
CA VAL A 35 -6.85 -9.40 9.60
C VAL A 35 -5.68 -8.64 10.20
N ASP A 36 -5.73 -7.31 10.13
CA ASP A 36 -4.67 -6.37 10.47
C ASP A 36 -3.44 -6.46 9.55
N ILE A 37 -2.72 -7.58 9.58
CA ILE A 37 -1.52 -7.85 8.77
C ILE A 37 -1.36 -9.38 8.62
N PRO A 38 -0.74 -9.93 7.55
CA PRO A 38 -0.50 -11.36 7.45
C PRO A 38 0.36 -11.86 8.62
N SER A 39 -0.10 -12.92 9.28
CA SER A 39 0.59 -13.47 10.45
C SER A 39 2.05 -13.78 10.15
N GLY A 40 2.92 -13.33 11.06
CA GLY A 40 4.37 -13.49 10.95
C GLY A 40 5.10 -12.33 10.27
N ALA A 41 4.38 -11.40 9.63
CA ALA A 41 4.98 -10.19 9.09
C ALA A 41 5.41 -9.22 10.20
N ASP A 42 6.53 -8.52 9.99
CA ASP A 42 6.88 -7.33 10.75
C ASP A 42 6.13 -6.13 10.16
N ALA A 43 5.25 -5.55 10.95
CA ALA A 43 4.41 -4.41 10.55
C ALA A 43 5.20 -3.15 10.21
N ASP A 44 6.34 -2.93 10.85
CA ASP A 44 7.09 -1.68 10.71
C ASP A 44 8.22 -1.79 9.67
N LEU A 45 8.42 -2.98 9.08
CA LEU A 45 9.48 -3.22 8.12
C LEU A 45 9.20 -2.50 6.79
N VAL A 46 10.18 -1.72 6.33
CA VAL A 46 10.21 -1.11 5.00
C VAL A 46 11.04 -2.02 4.09
N GLY A 47 10.35 -2.89 3.35
CA GLY A 47 10.96 -3.81 2.40
C GLY A 47 10.41 -5.22 2.51
N ASN A 48 11.14 -6.18 1.92
CA ASN A 48 10.70 -7.56 1.85
C ASN A 48 10.70 -8.23 3.22
N GLN A 49 9.60 -8.91 3.54
CA GLN A 49 9.49 -9.75 4.73
C GLN A 49 10.45 -10.93 4.66
N THR A 50 10.85 -11.43 5.84
CA THR A 50 11.70 -12.62 5.97
C THR A 50 11.08 -13.62 6.93
N GLY A 51 11.47 -14.89 6.81
CA GLY A 51 10.93 -15.96 7.65
C GLY A 51 9.53 -16.43 7.24
N ALA A 52 8.81 -17.02 8.20
CA ALA A 52 7.48 -17.58 7.96
C ALA A 52 6.41 -16.48 8.06
N VAL A 53 5.88 -16.08 6.91
CA VAL A 53 4.75 -15.16 6.79
C VAL A 53 3.60 -15.87 6.08
N SER A 54 2.38 -15.66 6.54
CA SER A 54 1.20 -16.21 5.88
C SER A 54 0.95 -15.54 4.52
N ARG A 55 0.51 -16.33 3.54
CA ARG A 55 0.06 -15.82 2.25
C ARG A 55 -1.30 -15.14 2.42
N SER A 56 -1.52 -14.05 1.69
CA SER A 56 -2.78 -13.30 1.76
C SER A 56 -3.29 -12.93 0.38
N ASN A 57 -4.54 -13.30 0.10
CA ASN A 57 -5.26 -12.89 -1.10
C ASN A 57 -5.93 -11.52 -0.95
N ALA A 58 -6.21 -11.10 0.27
CA ALA A 58 -6.60 -9.74 0.63
C ALA A 58 -6.22 -9.46 2.09
N ILE A 59 -6.12 -8.19 2.46
CA ILE A 59 -5.85 -7.74 3.84
C ILE A 59 -6.95 -6.76 4.24
N VAL A 60 -7.42 -6.88 5.48
CA VAL A 60 -8.27 -5.89 6.13
C VAL A 60 -7.50 -5.33 7.33
N THR A 61 -6.97 -4.11 7.20
CA THR A 61 -6.25 -3.40 8.27
C THR A 61 -7.10 -2.28 8.83
N PHE A 62 -6.71 -1.74 10.00
CA PHE A 62 -7.58 -0.84 10.77
C PHE A 62 -6.93 0.52 11.02
N THR A 63 -7.75 1.57 10.96
CA THR A 63 -7.37 2.97 11.25
C THR A 63 -6.36 3.55 10.27
N ALA A 64 -5.14 3.01 10.20
CA ALA A 64 -4.09 3.46 9.30
C ALA A 64 -3.21 2.28 8.84
N PRO A 65 -2.72 2.31 7.60
CA PRO A 65 -1.81 1.28 7.12
C PRO A 65 -0.46 1.40 7.82
N ARG A 66 0.11 0.25 8.19
CA ARG A 66 1.51 0.13 8.59
C ARG A 66 2.47 0.16 7.39
N PRO A 67 3.76 0.55 7.58
CA PRO A 67 4.75 0.57 6.50
C PRO A 67 4.81 -0.71 5.67
N ALA A 68 4.73 -1.87 6.32
CA ALA A 68 4.80 -3.15 5.63
C ALA A 68 3.68 -3.35 4.60
N HIS A 69 2.49 -2.76 4.79
CA HIS A 69 1.41 -2.84 3.80
C HIS A 69 1.76 -2.16 2.47
N VAL A 70 2.58 -1.12 2.53
CA VAL A 70 2.96 -0.31 1.36
C VAL A 70 4.24 -0.84 0.74
N PHE A 71 5.22 -1.22 1.56
CA PHE A 71 6.57 -1.57 1.10
C PHE A 71 6.86 -3.08 1.04
N GLY A 72 6.00 -3.92 1.62
CA GLY A 72 6.29 -5.34 1.87
C GLY A 72 5.65 -6.34 0.91
N ASN A 73 4.87 -5.90 -0.08
CA ASN A 73 4.14 -6.78 -1.01
C ASN A 73 3.39 -7.93 -0.30
N LEU A 74 2.58 -7.56 0.69
CA LEU A 74 1.99 -8.50 1.65
C LEU A 74 0.77 -9.26 1.11
N SER A 75 0.21 -8.84 -0.03
CA SER A 75 -0.96 -9.47 -0.62
C SER A 75 -0.93 -9.47 -2.14
N MET A 76 -1.51 -10.51 -2.72
CA MET A 76 -1.79 -10.60 -4.17
C MET A 76 -3.04 -9.82 -4.58
N GLY A 77 -3.78 -9.26 -3.62
CA GLY A 77 -5.01 -8.52 -3.85
C GLY A 77 -5.09 -7.26 -3.00
N PRO A 78 -6.30 -6.75 -2.75
CA PRO A 78 -6.45 -5.44 -2.11
C PRO A 78 -6.07 -5.48 -0.63
N THR A 79 -5.50 -4.37 -0.17
CA THR A 79 -5.44 -4.01 1.25
C THR A 79 -6.51 -2.97 1.52
N ILE A 80 -7.50 -3.34 2.34
CA ILE A 80 -8.63 -2.48 2.70
C ILE A 80 -8.34 -1.89 4.08
N ILE A 81 -8.35 -0.56 4.17
CA ILE A 81 -8.18 0.16 5.43
C ILE A 81 -9.58 0.48 5.95
N VAL A 82 -9.94 -0.08 7.10
CA VAL A 82 -11.27 0.07 7.71
C VAL A 82 -11.19 1.04 8.89
N PRO A 83 -12.01 2.11 8.92
CA PRO A 83 -12.14 2.95 10.09
C PRO A 83 -12.87 2.20 11.20
N ILE A 84 -12.32 2.22 12.42
CA ILE A 84 -12.90 1.58 13.60
C ILE A 84 -13.34 2.60 14.67
N GLY A 85 -13.44 3.87 14.30
CA GLY A 85 -13.86 4.97 15.19
C GLY A 85 -12.73 5.70 15.90
N SER A 86 -11.47 5.51 15.48
CA SER A 86 -10.36 6.35 15.93
C SER A 86 -10.56 7.80 15.47
N PRO A 87 -10.38 8.80 16.35
CA PRO A 87 -10.46 10.20 15.95
C PRO A 87 -9.25 10.57 15.07
N ASP A 88 -9.47 11.42 14.06
CA ASP A 88 -8.44 11.78 13.07
C ASP A 88 -7.19 12.39 13.72
N GLU A 89 -7.37 13.17 14.79
CA GLU A 89 -6.26 13.79 15.53
C GLU A 89 -5.37 12.77 16.25
N ALA A 90 -5.87 11.56 16.50
CA ALA A 90 -5.08 10.46 17.06
C ALA A 90 -4.32 9.67 15.98
N ILE A 91 -4.62 9.86 14.70
CA ILE A 91 -3.96 9.21 13.58
C ILE A 91 -2.75 10.06 13.16
N GLN A 92 -1.74 10.12 14.02
CA GLN A 92 -0.49 10.82 13.74
C GLN A 92 0.65 9.83 13.49
N SER A 93 1.30 9.98 12.34
CA SER A 93 2.44 9.16 11.93
C SER A 93 3.73 9.68 12.55
N SER A 94 4.33 8.91 13.47
CA SER A 94 5.66 9.23 14.03
C SER A 94 6.78 9.15 12.98
N LEU A 95 6.54 8.46 11.87
CA LEU A 95 7.47 8.33 10.74
C LEU A 95 7.38 9.52 9.77
N ASN A 96 6.46 10.47 9.99
CA ASN A 96 6.13 11.53 9.04
C ASN A 96 5.76 11.01 7.64
N LEU A 97 5.16 9.80 7.58
CA LEU A 97 4.67 9.19 6.36
C LEU A 97 3.15 9.29 6.27
N ASN A 98 2.66 9.57 5.07
CA ASN A 98 1.24 9.55 4.73
C ASN A 98 1.01 8.63 3.54
N LEU A 99 -0.11 7.90 3.52
CA LEU A 99 -0.53 7.15 2.34
C LEU A 99 -1.32 8.10 1.43
N THR A 100 -0.83 8.34 0.23
CA THR A 100 -1.58 9.12 -0.77
C THR A 100 -2.83 8.35 -1.21
N THR A 101 -3.97 9.01 -1.13
CA THR A 101 -5.28 8.51 -1.51
C THR A 101 -5.84 9.30 -2.70
N PRO A 102 -6.90 8.79 -3.38
CA PRO A 102 -7.61 9.56 -4.39
C PRO A 102 -8.14 10.91 -3.90
N ALA A 103 -8.50 11.03 -2.61
CA ALA A 103 -8.99 12.28 -2.04
C ALA A 103 -7.91 13.37 -2.01
N ASP A 104 -6.66 12.99 -1.72
CA ASP A 104 -5.51 13.92 -1.70
C ASP A 104 -5.22 14.50 -3.08
N VAL A 105 -5.50 13.73 -4.14
CA VAL A 105 -5.31 14.16 -5.53
C VAL A 105 -6.52 14.94 -6.05
N ALA A 106 -7.73 14.57 -5.62
CA ALA A 106 -8.96 15.18 -6.10
C ALA A 106 -8.99 16.71 -5.90
N VAL A 107 -8.43 17.21 -4.78
CA VAL A 107 -8.37 18.65 -4.50
C VAL A 107 -7.46 19.43 -5.46
N LEU A 108 -6.51 18.75 -6.11
CA LEU A 108 -5.62 19.35 -7.11
C LEU A 108 -6.32 19.49 -8.47
N LEU A 109 -7.37 18.71 -8.72
CA LEU A 109 -8.10 18.67 -9.98
C LEU A 109 -9.22 19.72 -9.97
N LYS A 110 -8.92 20.93 -10.46
CA LYS A 110 -9.93 21.99 -10.59
C LYS A 110 -10.85 21.73 -11.81
N PRO A 111 -12.18 21.95 -11.70
CA PRO A 111 -13.07 21.94 -12.86
C PRO A 111 -12.61 22.91 -13.95
N ARG A 112 -12.74 22.51 -15.21
CA ARG A 112 -12.37 23.35 -16.37
C ARG A 112 -13.60 24.11 -16.90
N PRO A 113 -13.57 25.46 -16.94
CA PRO A 113 -14.66 26.24 -17.53
C PRO A 113 -14.92 25.87 -18.99
N ARG A 114 -16.19 25.89 -19.42
CA ARG A 114 -16.55 25.60 -20.81
C ARG A 114 -16.02 26.66 -21.78
N ASP A 115 -16.01 27.91 -21.35
CA ASP A 115 -15.45 29.04 -22.11
C ASP A 115 -13.97 29.23 -21.76
N SER A 116 -13.15 28.21 -22.05
CA SER A 116 -11.72 28.22 -21.79
C SER A 116 -10.92 28.08 -23.08
N ASN A 117 -9.66 28.51 -23.04
CA ASN A 117 -8.75 28.41 -24.18
C ASN A 117 -7.38 27.86 -23.75
N LYS A 118 -6.55 27.51 -24.73
CA LYS A 118 -5.21 26.90 -24.51
C LYS A 118 -4.28 27.72 -23.60
N GLY A 119 -4.44 29.05 -23.56
CA GLY A 119 -3.60 29.92 -22.73
C GLY A 119 -3.92 29.85 -21.23
N MET A 120 -5.10 29.34 -20.85
CA MET A 120 -5.54 29.26 -19.46
C MET A 120 -4.96 28.06 -18.68
N TYR A 121 -4.29 27.13 -19.38
CA TYR A 121 -3.80 25.88 -18.79
C TYR A 121 -2.27 25.78 -18.76
N GLY A 122 -1.59 26.92 -18.97
CA GLY A 122 -0.15 26.98 -18.98
C GLY A 122 0.48 26.38 -20.24
N HIS A 123 1.78 26.61 -20.39
CA HIS A 123 2.58 26.08 -21.48
C HIS A 123 3.87 25.51 -20.89
N VAL A 124 4.24 24.32 -21.34
CA VAL A 124 5.46 23.62 -20.89
C VAL A 124 6.31 23.32 -22.10
N LEU A 125 7.60 23.66 -22.01
CA LEU A 125 8.63 23.20 -22.95
C LEU A 125 9.37 22.04 -22.30
N VAL A 126 9.34 20.87 -22.95
CA VAL A 126 10.13 19.70 -22.53
C VAL A 126 11.41 19.67 -23.36
N VAL A 127 12.56 19.79 -22.70
CA VAL A 127 13.88 19.65 -23.34
C VAL A 127 14.51 18.35 -22.84
N GLY A 128 14.72 17.40 -23.74
CA GLY A 128 15.32 16.12 -23.39
C GLY A 128 15.49 15.21 -24.59
N GLY A 129 16.09 14.04 -24.35
CA GLY A 129 16.41 13.06 -25.38
C GLY A 129 17.90 13.01 -25.73
N SER A 130 18.30 11.89 -26.30
CA SER A 130 19.65 11.63 -26.83
C SER A 130 19.52 10.69 -28.02
N VAL A 131 20.64 10.40 -28.71
CA VAL A 131 20.70 9.29 -29.68
C VAL A 131 20.19 8.02 -28.99
N GLY A 132 19.21 7.36 -29.62
CA GLY A 132 18.53 6.17 -29.09
C GLY A 132 17.51 6.41 -27.96
N LYS A 133 17.25 7.66 -27.55
CA LYS A 133 16.29 8.01 -26.47
C LYS A 133 15.28 9.09 -26.86
N ALA A 134 15.02 9.27 -28.15
CA ALA A 134 14.08 10.29 -28.64
C ALA A 134 12.67 10.17 -28.04
N GLY A 135 12.24 8.95 -27.70
CA GLY A 135 10.93 8.70 -27.09
C GLY A 135 10.74 9.30 -25.70
N ALA A 136 11.82 9.59 -24.95
CA ALA A 136 11.71 10.11 -23.58
C ALA A 136 11.02 11.49 -23.54
N ALA A 137 11.44 12.42 -24.41
CA ALA A 137 10.82 13.73 -24.49
C ALA A 137 9.36 13.65 -25.00
N ALA A 138 9.10 12.72 -25.93
CA ALA A 138 7.75 12.50 -26.44
C ALA A 138 6.79 12.01 -25.35
N MET A 139 7.19 11.03 -24.52
CA MET A 139 6.34 10.53 -23.43
C MET A 139 6.10 11.55 -22.31
N ALA A 140 7.06 12.44 -22.05
CA ALA A 140 6.93 13.44 -20.98
C ALA A 140 6.01 14.61 -21.36
N GLY A 141 5.85 14.90 -22.66
CA GLY A 141 5.05 16.01 -23.17
C GLY A 141 3.67 15.64 -23.69
N PHE A 142 3.34 14.35 -23.77
CA PHE A 142 2.09 13.84 -24.35
C PHE A 142 1.08 13.40 -23.28
#